data_AF-A0A9Q9MY83-F1
#
_entry.id   AF-A0A9Q9MY83-F1
#
_cell.length_a   1.000
_cell.length_b   1.000
_cell.length_c   1.000
_cell.angle_alpha   90.00
_cell.angle_beta   90.00
_cell.angle_gamma   90.00
#
_symmetry.space_group_name_H-M   'P 1'
#
loop_
_entity.id
_entity.type
_entity.pdbx_description
1 polymer ?
#
loop_
_entity_poly.entity_id
_entity_poly.type
_entity_poly.pdbx_seq_one_letter_code
_entity_poly.pdbx_strand_id
1 'polypeptide(L)'
;MAAAEATFTPALAATLSSARLADAWHSLSSQLGSLQQRGPVNERQQDGPTLIEQQLQFEHGALLAHVSIDHDGKIAGLLFTPAAAAPPPPLAADAGFAEQALAVGPLPGTLALPAGKGPFPAVVLVHGSGPQDRDETIGPNRPFLDVARGLAAQGIAVLR
;
A
#
# COMPACT_ATOMS: atom_id res chain seq x y z
N MET A 1 -5.07 23.78 -19.11
CA MET A 1 -4.24 22.63 -19.52
C MET A 1 -3.29 22.94 -20.68
N ALA A 2 -3.60 23.88 -21.59
CA ALA A 2 -2.66 24.31 -22.65
C ALA A 2 -1.28 24.79 -22.13
N ALA A 3 -1.22 25.40 -20.93
CA ALA A 3 0.03 25.81 -20.31
C ALA A 3 0.94 24.63 -19.89
N ALA A 4 0.38 23.43 -19.67
CA ALA A 4 1.15 22.24 -19.29
C ALA A 4 1.85 21.60 -20.51
N GLU A 5 1.23 21.62 -21.70
CA GLU A 5 1.87 21.11 -22.92
C GLU A 5 3.13 21.89 -23.29
N ALA A 6 3.19 23.20 -23.02
CA ALA A 6 4.38 24.03 -23.27
C ALA A 6 5.59 23.63 -22.40
N THR A 7 5.36 22.90 -21.31
CA THR A 7 6.39 22.38 -20.42
C THR A 7 6.83 20.96 -20.77
N PHE A 8 6.18 20.30 -21.72
CA PHE A 8 6.52 18.93 -22.14
C PHE A 8 7.66 18.90 -23.16
N THR A 9 8.40 17.81 -23.17
CA THR A 9 9.31 17.51 -24.30
C THR A 9 8.48 17.25 -25.57
N PRO A 10 9.04 17.47 -26.78
CA PRO A 10 8.33 17.16 -28.03
C PRO A 10 7.87 15.71 -28.13
N ALA A 11 8.66 14.77 -27.60
CA ALA A 11 8.32 13.35 -27.55
C ALA A 11 7.12 13.07 -26.64
N LEU A 12 7.06 13.71 -25.46
CA LEU A 12 5.91 13.56 -24.57
C LEU A 12 4.67 14.27 -25.15
N ALA A 13 4.81 15.47 -25.70
CA ALA A 13 3.70 16.20 -26.32
C ALA A 13 3.05 15.43 -27.49
N ALA A 14 3.83 14.65 -28.25
CA ALA A 14 3.31 13.79 -29.31
C ALA A 14 2.45 12.60 -28.79
N THR A 15 2.62 12.21 -27.53
CA THR A 15 1.93 11.07 -26.91
C THR A 15 0.83 11.50 -25.93
N LEU A 16 1.04 12.59 -25.19
CA LEU A 16 0.18 13.11 -24.15
C LEU A 16 -0.23 14.55 -24.45
N SER A 17 -1.21 14.71 -25.35
CA SER A 17 -1.82 16.01 -25.59
C SER A 17 -2.65 16.49 -24.39
N SER A 18 -2.97 17.78 -24.34
CA SER A 18 -3.80 18.41 -23.31
C SER A 18 -5.19 17.81 -23.26
N ALA A 19 -5.73 17.38 -24.41
CA ALA A 19 -6.98 16.64 -24.49
C ALA A 19 -6.86 15.27 -23.79
N ARG A 20 -5.82 14.47 -24.12
CA ARG A 20 -5.59 13.17 -23.48
C ARG A 20 -5.32 13.30 -21.98
N LEU A 21 -4.60 14.34 -21.58
CA LEU A 21 -4.36 14.65 -20.18
C LEU A 21 -5.67 15.00 -19.45
N ALA A 22 -6.53 15.80 -20.07
CA ALA A 22 -7.85 16.13 -19.53
C ALA A 22 -8.73 14.88 -19.39
N ASP A 23 -8.76 14.02 -20.41
CA ASP A 23 -9.52 12.77 -20.40
C ASP A 23 -8.99 11.81 -19.33
N ALA A 24 -7.67 11.65 -19.21
CA ALA A 24 -7.04 10.83 -18.18
C ALA A 24 -7.37 11.37 -16.78
N TRP A 25 -7.30 12.69 -16.57
CA TRP A 25 -7.65 13.31 -15.30
C TRP A 25 -9.14 13.16 -14.96
N HIS A 26 -10.02 13.29 -15.96
CA HIS A 26 -11.45 13.08 -15.78
C HIS A 26 -11.75 11.62 -15.40
N SER A 27 -11.14 10.65 -16.10
CA SER A 27 -11.26 9.24 -15.77
C SER A 27 -10.78 8.94 -14.34
N LEU A 28 -9.62 9.47 -13.93
CA LEU A 28 -9.12 9.30 -12.57
C LEU A 28 -10.06 9.92 -11.52
N SER A 29 -10.55 11.13 -11.77
CA SER A 29 -11.47 11.81 -10.87
C SER A 29 -12.83 11.09 -10.77
N SER A 30 -13.27 10.44 -11.84
CA SER A 30 -14.51 9.64 -11.83
C SER A 30 -14.39 8.38 -10.96
N GLN A 31 -13.20 7.80 -10.88
CA GLN A 31 -12.95 6.57 -10.12
C GLN A 31 -12.62 6.84 -8.66
N LEU A 32 -11.80 7.86 -8.40
CA LEU A 32 -11.26 8.14 -7.06
C LEU A 32 -12.00 9.28 -6.35
N GLY A 33 -12.93 9.96 -7.04
CA GLY A 33 -13.58 11.16 -6.54
C GLY A 33 -12.71 12.41 -6.71
N SER A 34 -13.07 13.49 -6.02
CA SER A 34 -12.34 14.75 -6.14
C SER A 34 -10.98 14.72 -5.42
N LEU A 35 -10.00 15.46 -5.94
CA LEU A 35 -8.70 15.65 -5.30
C LEU A 35 -8.85 16.52 -4.05
N GLN A 36 -8.52 15.96 -2.89
CA GLN A 36 -8.63 16.59 -1.58
C GLN A 36 -7.34 17.30 -1.16
N GLN A 37 -6.19 16.65 -1.35
CA GLN A 37 -4.91 17.16 -0.86
C GLN A 37 -3.76 16.79 -1.79
N ARG A 38 -2.76 17.66 -1.87
CA ARG A 38 -1.46 17.37 -2.47
C ARG A 38 -0.42 17.32 -1.36
N GLY A 39 0.32 16.21 -1.30
CA GLY A 39 1.42 16.02 -0.38
C GLY A 39 2.64 16.88 -0.74
N PRO A 40 3.70 16.82 0.09
CA PRO A 40 4.96 17.48 -0.22
C PRO A 40 5.54 16.94 -1.52
N VAL A 41 6.28 17.80 -2.22
CA VAL A 41 7.06 17.43 -3.40
C VAL A 41 8.37 16.82 -2.91
N ASN A 42 8.62 15.57 -3.28
CA ASN A 42 9.89 14.91 -3.07
C ASN A 42 10.65 14.89 -4.38
N GLU A 43 11.83 15.51 -4.42
CA GLU A 43 12.72 15.48 -5.56
C GLU A 43 13.80 14.41 -5.33
N ARG A 44 13.95 13.50 -6.29
CA ARG A 44 15.07 12.56 -6.34
C ARG A 44 15.92 12.86 -7.56
N GLN A 45 17.16 13.26 -7.32
CA GLN A 45 18.19 13.24 -8.35
C GLN A 45 18.86 11.86 -8.34
N GLN A 46 18.72 11.14 -9.45
CA GLN A 46 19.53 9.99 -9.80
C GLN A 46 20.28 10.37 -11.08
N ASP A 47 21.54 9.96 -11.26
CA ASP A 47 22.39 10.28 -12.43
C ASP A 47 21.60 10.19 -13.76
N GLY A 48 21.02 11.30 -14.22
CA GLY A 48 19.92 11.30 -15.20
C GLY A 48 18.84 12.38 -14.93
N PRO A 49 17.61 12.22 -15.48
CA PRO A 49 16.53 13.20 -15.32
C PRO A 49 16.06 13.31 -13.86
N THR A 50 15.74 14.54 -13.43
CA THR A 50 15.18 14.81 -12.10
C THR A 50 13.81 14.15 -11.97
N LEU A 51 13.61 13.31 -10.95
CA LEU A 51 12.31 12.70 -10.67
C LEU A 51 11.62 13.45 -9.53
N ILE A 52 10.45 14.01 -9.83
CA ILE A 52 9.55 14.59 -8.85
C ILE A 52 8.46 13.58 -8.49
N GLU A 53 8.31 13.32 -7.20
CA GLU A 53 7.26 12.48 -6.64
C GLU A 53 6.32 13.34 -5.78
N GLN A 54 5.02 13.29 -6.05
CA GLN A 54 4.01 13.97 -5.23
C GLN A 54 2.81 13.08 -4.99
N GLN A 55 2.48 12.85 -3.72
CA GLN A 55 1.27 12.12 -3.36
C GLN A 55 0.03 13.00 -3.56
N LEU A 56 -0.99 12.44 -4.19
CA LEU A 56 -2.27 13.07 -4.46
C LEU A 56 -3.36 12.29 -3.73
N GLN A 57 -3.98 12.92 -2.74
CA GLN A 57 -5.08 12.35 -1.96
C GLN A 57 -6.41 12.69 -2.62
N PHE A 58 -7.18 11.67 -2.98
CA PHE A 58 -8.54 11.77 -3.48
C PHE A 58 -9.54 11.31 -2.40
N GLU A 59 -10.83 11.46 -2.66
CA GLU A 59 -11.90 10.98 -1.76
C GLU A 59 -11.80 9.47 -1.49
N HIS A 60 -11.47 8.67 -2.51
CA HIS A 60 -11.51 7.20 -2.46
C HIS A 60 -10.15 6.54 -2.70
N GLY A 61 -9.06 7.17 -2.25
CA GLY A 61 -7.72 6.61 -2.34
C GLY A 61 -6.65 7.67 -2.56
N ALA A 62 -5.42 7.22 -2.75
CA ALA A 62 -4.30 8.10 -3.04
C ALA A 62 -3.48 7.57 -4.21
N LEU A 63 -2.95 8.48 -5.01
CA LEU A 63 -1.99 8.18 -6.07
C LEU A 63 -0.65 8.82 -5.75
N LEU A 64 0.43 8.23 -6.24
CA LEU A 64 1.73 8.88 -6.36
C LEU A 64 1.90 9.35 -7.80
N ALA A 65 2.07 10.65 -7.98
CA ALA A 65 2.41 11.24 -9.27
C ALA A 65 3.94 11.28 -9.41
N HIS A 66 4.43 10.66 -10.48
CA HIS A 66 5.84 10.67 -10.88
C HIS A 66 5.98 11.57 -12.10
N VAL A 67 6.80 12.62 -11.97
CA VAL A 67 7.09 13.56 -13.05
C VAL A 67 8.59 13.53 -13.28
N SER A 68 9.03 13.07 -14.45
CA SER A 68 10.45 13.16 -14.81
C SER A 68 10.72 14.44 -15.59
N ILE A 69 11.77 15.15 -15.21
CA ILE A 69 12.23 16.38 -15.83
C ILE A 69 13.61 16.11 -16.43
N ASP A 70 13.79 16.41 -17.71
CA ASP A 70 15.09 16.29 -18.37
C ASP A 70 16.05 17.43 -17.98
N HIS A 71 17.26 17.39 -18.55
CA HIS A 71 18.30 18.38 -18.29
C HIS A 71 17.96 19.80 -18.81
N ASP A 72 17.02 19.92 -19.74
CA ASP A 72 16.52 21.20 -20.27
C ASP A 72 15.37 21.79 -19.42
N GLY A 73 15.02 21.12 -18.31
CA GLY A 73 13.93 21.53 -17.44
C GLY A 73 12.55 21.21 -18.03
N LYS A 74 12.46 20.32 -19.02
CA LYS A 74 11.19 19.91 -19.65
C LYS A 74 10.69 18.60 -19.04
N ILE A 75 9.37 18.49 -18.91
CA ILE A 75 8.73 17.26 -18.44
C ILE A 75 8.85 16.21 -19.54
N ALA A 76 9.62 15.16 -19.25
CA ALA A 76 9.87 14.04 -20.14
C ALA A 76 8.90 12.87 -19.90
N GLY A 77 8.28 12.80 -18.71
CA GLY A 77 7.34 11.74 -18.37
C GLY A 77 6.38 12.12 -17.24
N LEU A 78 5.18 11.55 -17.31
CA LEU A 78 4.16 11.64 -16.28
C LEU A 78 3.55 10.26 -16.07
N LEU A 79 3.56 9.77 -14.84
CA LEU A 79 2.96 8.50 -14.46
C LEU A 79 2.21 8.65 -13.13
N PHE A 80 1.03 8.05 -13.03
CA PHE A 80 0.30 7.92 -11.78
C PHE A 80 0.29 6.44 -11.36
N THR A 81 0.67 6.17 -10.11
CA THR A 81 0.62 4.84 -9.51
C THR A 81 -0.21 4.90 -8.23
N PRO A 82 -0.84 3.80 -7.77
CA PRO A 82 -1.44 3.76 -6.45
C PRO A 82 -0.40 4.13 -5.38
N ALA A 83 -0.75 5.05 -4.49
CA ALA A 83 0.10 5.34 -3.34
C ALA A 83 0.16 4.09 -2.45
N ALA A 84 1.32 3.84 -1.85
CA ALA A 84 1.44 2.77 -0.87
C ALA A 84 0.43 3.01 0.27
N ALA A 85 -0.29 1.96 0.67
CA ALA A 85 -1.12 2.03 1.85
C ALA A 85 -0.24 2.41 3.05
N ALA A 86 -0.77 3.25 3.94
CA ALA A 86 -0.11 3.48 5.22
C ALA A 86 0.12 2.12 5.90
N PRO A 87 1.28 1.91 6.56
CA PRO A 87 1.47 0.71 7.36
C PRO A 87 0.31 0.61 8.35
N PRO A 88 -0.27 -0.59 8.56
CA PRO A 88 -1.29 -0.76 9.58
C PRO A 88 -0.73 -0.26 10.93
N PRO A 89 -1.57 0.36 11.77
CA PRO A 89 -1.12 0.81 13.07
C PRO A 89 -0.51 -0.37 13.83
N PRO A 90 0.58 -0.16 14.60
CA PRO A 90 1.11 -1.19 15.46
C PRO A 90 0.02 -1.67 16.42
N LEU A 91 0.07 -2.95 16.78
CA LEU A 91 -0.85 -3.52 17.76
C LEU A 91 -0.86 -2.66 19.03
N ALA A 92 -2.06 -2.33 19.49
CA ALA A 92 -2.23 -1.63 20.75
C ALA A 92 -1.66 -2.51 21.89
N ALA A 93 -0.98 -1.89 22.85
CA ALA A 93 -0.37 -2.61 23.97
C ALA A 93 -1.42 -3.35 24.84
N ASP A 94 -2.68 -2.95 24.72
CA ASP A 94 -3.87 -3.48 25.39
C ASP A 94 -4.79 -4.27 24.44
N ALA A 95 -4.26 -4.85 23.36
CA ALA A 95 -5.04 -5.55 22.32
C ALA A 95 -5.91 -6.74 22.80
N GLY A 96 -5.92 -7.05 24.10
CA GLY A 96 -6.82 -8.03 24.69
C GLY A 96 -6.46 -9.49 24.37
N PHE A 97 -5.25 -9.73 23.82
CA PHE A 97 -4.70 -11.06 23.56
C PHE A 97 -3.17 -11.03 23.66
N ALA A 98 -2.55 -12.21 23.77
CA ALA A 98 -1.10 -12.38 23.75
C ALA A 98 -0.68 -13.39 22.67
N GLU A 99 0.47 -13.17 22.03
CA GLU A 99 1.09 -14.14 21.13
C GLU A 99 2.18 -14.92 21.88
N GLN A 100 2.16 -16.24 21.76
CA GLN A 100 3.19 -17.11 22.34
C GLN A 100 3.63 -18.19 21.34
N ALA A 101 4.91 -18.52 21.34
CA ALA A 101 5.42 -19.62 20.53
C ALA A 101 4.78 -20.94 21.00
N LEU A 102 4.26 -21.72 20.06
CA LEU A 102 3.67 -23.03 20.33
C LEU A 102 4.05 -23.98 19.20
N ALA A 103 4.72 -25.09 19.52
CA ALA A 103 5.03 -26.12 18.55
C ALA A 103 3.99 -27.24 18.57
N VAL A 104 3.64 -27.76 17.39
CA VAL A 104 2.83 -28.98 17.22
C VAL A 104 3.74 -30.07 16.65
N GLY A 105 4.28 -30.91 17.53
CA GLY A 105 5.34 -31.84 17.16
C GLY A 105 6.57 -31.09 16.64
N PRO A 106 7.10 -31.41 15.44
CA PRO A 106 8.24 -30.71 14.86
C PRO A 106 7.88 -29.36 14.20
N LEU A 107 6.59 -28.99 14.12
CA LEU A 107 6.14 -27.79 13.42
C LEU A 107 6.08 -26.58 14.36
N PRO A 108 6.86 -25.51 14.11
CA PRO A 108 6.85 -24.32 14.96
C PRO A 108 5.71 -23.37 14.57
N GLY A 109 4.77 -23.14 15.48
CA GLY A 109 3.67 -22.20 15.32
C GLY A 109 3.69 -21.06 16.32
N THR A 110 2.67 -20.20 16.24
CA THR A 110 2.37 -19.17 17.23
C THR A 110 0.89 -19.23 17.58
N LEU A 111 0.61 -19.23 18.89
CA LEU A 111 -0.74 -19.12 19.41
C LEU A 111 -1.03 -17.66 19.77
N ALA A 112 -2.01 -17.06 19.10
CA ALA A 112 -2.67 -15.84 19.54
C ALA A 112 -3.80 -16.24 20.51
N LEU A 113 -3.66 -15.88 21.79
CA LEU A 113 -4.55 -16.30 22.87
C LEU A 113 -5.28 -15.09 23.48
N PRO A 114 -6.62 -15.04 23.45
CA PRO A 114 -7.37 -13.98 24.11
C PRO A 114 -7.10 -13.90 25.61
N ALA A 115 -7.17 -12.71 26.17
CA ALA A 115 -7.06 -12.48 27.61
C ALA A 115 -8.28 -13.08 28.34
N GLY A 116 -8.04 -13.65 29.52
CA GLY A 116 -9.07 -14.27 30.35
C GLY A 116 -8.80 -15.75 30.63
N LYS A 117 -9.76 -16.42 31.29
CA LYS A 117 -9.60 -17.80 31.76
C LYS A 117 -10.07 -18.88 30.76
N GLY A 118 -10.61 -18.48 29.61
CA GLY A 118 -11.25 -19.40 28.66
C GLY A 118 -12.47 -20.14 29.25
N PRO A 119 -12.97 -21.20 28.57
CA PRO A 119 -12.52 -21.69 27.26
C PRO A 119 -12.82 -20.69 26.14
N PHE A 120 -11.99 -20.67 25.11
CA PHE A 120 -12.19 -19.86 23.91
C PHE A 120 -12.52 -20.77 22.72
N PRO A 121 -13.40 -20.35 21.79
CA PRO A 121 -13.41 -20.94 20.45
C PRO A 121 -12.02 -20.82 19.83
N ALA A 122 -11.62 -21.81 19.03
CA ALA A 122 -10.29 -21.87 18.46
C ALA A 122 -10.30 -22.16 16.96
N VAL A 123 -9.35 -21.55 16.24
CA VAL A 123 -9.08 -21.76 14.81
C VAL A 123 -7.63 -22.18 14.63
N VAL A 124 -7.38 -23.11 13.72
CA VAL A 124 -6.04 -23.45 13.25
C VAL A 124 -5.91 -22.99 11.82
N LEU A 125 -4.94 -22.12 11.55
CA LEU A 125 -4.57 -21.69 10.21
C LEU A 125 -3.48 -22.61 9.70
N VAL A 126 -3.69 -23.18 8.52
CA VAL A 126 -2.74 -24.11 7.88
C VAL A 126 -2.49 -23.58 6.47
N HIS A 127 -1.22 -23.32 6.15
CA HIS A 127 -0.83 -22.82 4.84
C HIS A 127 -0.98 -23.92 3.77
N GLY A 128 -0.98 -23.52 2.50
CA GLY A 128 -0.99 -24.46 1.37
C GLY A 128 0.33 -25.23 1.21
N SER A 129 0.46 -26.09 0.20
CA SER A 129 1.67 -26.92 -0.02
C SER A 129 2.92 -26.15 -0.48
N GLY A 130 2.87 -24.82 -0.55
CA GLY A 130 3.97 -23.98 -1.01
C GLY A 130 5.01 -23.68 0.09
N PRO A 131 6.13 -23.03 -0.26
CA PRO A 131 7.16 -22.59 0.68
C PRO A 131 6.72 -21.35 1.46
N GLN A 132 5.56 -21.42 2.10
CA GLN A 132 4.96 -20.34 2.88
C GLN A 132 5.43 -20.40 4.33
N ASP A 133 5.55 -19.25 4.97
CA ASP A 133 5.77 -19.18 6.41
C ASP A 133 4.45 -19.19 7.18
N ARG A 134 4.52 -19.26 8.52
CA ARG A 134 3.34 -19.27 9.40
C ARG A 134 2.49 -18.00 9.35
N ASP A 135 3.00 -16.91 8.77
CA ASP A 135 2.31 -15.64 8.63
C ASP A 135 1.70 -15.47 7.22
N GLU A 136 1.94 -16.43 6.31
CA GLU A 136 1.60 -16.38 4.89
C GLU A 136 2.16 -15.11 4.21
N THR A 137 3.42 -14.77 4.49
CA THR A 137 4.04 -13.52 4.02
C THR A 137 4.04 -13.41 2.49
N ILE A 138 3.38 -12.37 1.96
CA ILE A 138 3.34 -12.01 0.53
C ILE A 138 3.66 -10.53 0.37
N GLY A 139 4.92 -10.23 0.05
CA GLY A 139 5.40 -8.85 -0.01
C GLY A 139 5.20 -8.14 1.34
N PRO A 140 4.46 -7.03 1.42
CA PRO A 140 4.17 -6.36 2.68
C PRO A 140 3.03 -7.02 3.49
N ASN A 141 2.30 -7.98 2.90
CA ASN A 141 1.09 -8.55 3.50
C ASN A 141 1.42 -9.79 4.35
N ARG A 142 0.69 -9.96 5.46
CA ARG A 142 0.80 -11.12 6.37
C ARG A 142 -0.60 -11.61 6.77
N PRO A 143 -1.38 -12.15 5.82
CA PRO A 143 -2.80 -12.44 6.02
C PRO A 143 -3.08 -13.38 7.19
N PHE A 144 -2.25 -14.39 7.46
CA PHE A 144 -2.47 -15.28 8.61
C PHE A 144 -2.20 -14.57 9.93
N LEU A 145 -1.17 -13.72 9.98
CA LEU A 145 -0.89 -12.89 11.15
C LEU A 145 -2.06 -11.94 11.44
N ASP A 146 -2.56 -11.26 10.41
CA ASP A 146 -3.62 -10.27 10.52
C ASP A 146 -4.95 -10.93 10.94
N VAL A 147 -5.30 -12.06 10.34
CA VAL A 147 -6.48 -12.86 10.72
C VAL A 147 -6.35 -13.38 12.15
N ALA A 148 -5.20 -13.94 12.52
CA ALA A 148 -4.97 -14.47 13.87
C ALA A 148 -5.17 -13.40 14.95
N ARG A 149 -4.60 -12.22 14.73
CA ARG A 149 -4.69 -11.08 15.66
C ARG A 149 -6.10 -10.49 15.70
N GLY A 150 -6.75 -10.34 14.54
CA GLY A 150 -8.12 -9.83 14.45
C GLY A 150 -9.14 -10.73 15.15
N LEU A 151 -8.98 -12.05 15.03
CA LEU A 151 -9.82 -13.04 15.72
C LEU A 151 -9.50 -13.12 17.23
N ALA A 152 -8.22 -13.06 17.61
CA ALA A 152 -7.81 -13.08 19.01
C ALA A 152 -8.31 -11.86 19.80
N ALA A 153 -8.28 -10.67 19.18
CA ALA A 153 -8.90 -9.47 19.74
C ALA A 153 -10.43 -9.60 19.94
N GLN A 154 -11.08 -10.54 19.25
CA GLN A 154 -12.51 -10.83 19.36
C GLN A 154 -12.82 -12.08 20.22
N GLY A 155 -11.83 -12.60 20.96
CA GLY A 155 -12.05 -13.72 21.88
C GLY A 155 -11.92 -15.11 21.25
N ILE A 156 -11.32 -15.22 20.06
CA ILE A 156 -11.08 -16.50 19.38
C ILE A 156 -9.59 -16.82 19.40
N ALA A 157 -9.19 -17.94 20.00
CA ALA A 157 -7.80 -18.39 19.98
C ALA A 157 -7.39 -18.84 18.57
N VAL A 158 -6.22 -18.43 18.10
CA VAL A 158 -5.75 -18.80 16.77
C VAL A 158 -4.34 -19.37 16.83
N LEU A 159 -4.18 -20.60 16.35
CA LEU A 159 -2.87 -21.19 16.09
C LEU A 159 -2.56 -21.07 14.60
N ARG A 160 -1.38 -20.53 14.28
CA ARG A 160 -0.81 -20.47 12.93
C ARG A 160 0.59 -21.08 12.92
#